data_AF-A0A6J4P9S9-F1
#
_entry.id   AF-A0A6J4P9S9-F1
#
_cell.length_a   1.000
_cell.length_b   1.000
_cell.length_c   1.000
_cell.angle_alpha   90.00
_cell.angle_beta   90.00
_cell.angle_gamma   90.00
#
_symmetry.space_group_name_H-M   'P 1'
#
loop_
_entity.id
_entity.type
_entity.pdbx_description
1 polymer ?
#
loop_
_entity_poly.entity_id
_entity_poly.type
_entity_poly.pdbx_seq_one_letter_code
_entity_poly.pdbx_strand_id
1 'polypeptide(L)'
;MEIYFQLITDAETLRKACEDLKNEDVLGFDTETTELSPYDGTLRLVQLSTGKDTKVIDLKQFAARGDLRTSKELAPLRDLLAAPKPIKIAHNAKFDAKWISHHLGVQLGGTFDTLLASQLIAAGDDGRRHSLGEVTSHFLGTELDKSEQVSDWNAPELSQSQIEYAARDAATMIPLREKIVERLKADELVKVAKLEFDCVLPIAQMELNGFYLDAARWREQLERVKVSQTKVALELQQMLAAGVAQASLFGFTEINLDSQTQVTDALKNLGVPVPETTRGWQLQPLAADYPVVGKLLEYRGVAKSLSSFGENILDFINPKTGRIHADFRQIGAPTGRFSCSKPNIQQIPHEENYRRCFRAPEGRKLIIADYSQVELRILAEFSKDQNFINAFVSGEDFHTTAAAQVFNVKPEAVTADQRSFAKRLNFGVVYGIGSQRFAMMTGLSQTVAEDIMRRYFATYRGLDAWLRDAARKVSTERAARTATGRMMRFRFDEEDRKAFSLAQRNGKNMPIQGQSADILKRALHLLHEKIAGTSARLVNIVHDEIIVEADASEAESAADKLEKAMCAAGEEYITKVPVKVDVKISDEWAK
;
A
#
# COMPACT_ATOMS: atom_id res chain seq x y z
N MET A 1 30.82 20.77 7.11
CA MET A 1 29.98 21.70 7.87
C MET A 1 30.49 21.67 9.30
N GLU A 2 30.94 22.80 9.85
CA GLU A 2 31.20 22.88 11.29
C GLU A 2 29.84 22.84 12.00
N ILE A 3 29.65 21.88 12.91
CA ILE A 3 28.40 21.69 13.63
C ILE A 3 28.74 21.77 15.12
N TYR A 4 28.06 22.67 15.82
CA TYR A 4 28.09 22.69 17.27
C TYR A 4 27.01 21.74 17.78
N PHE A 5 27.34 20.93 18.77
CA PHE A 5 26.36 20.07 19.40
C PHE A 5 26.54 20.03 20.91
N GLN A 6 25.42 19.81 21.59
CA GLN A 6 25.33 19.74 23.03
C GLN A 6 24.61 18.46 23.43
N LEU A 7 25.29 17.61 24.19
CA LEU A 7 24.68 16.47 24.85
C LEU A 7 23.88 16.96 26.07
N ILE A 8 22.61 16.55 26.16
CA ILE A 8 21.67 16.92 27.23
C ILE A 8 21.30 15.67 28.02
N THR A 9 21.58 15.69 29.32
CA THR A 9 21.33 14.57 30.25
C THR A 9 20.52 14.99 31.49
N ASP A 10 20.27 16.29 31.67
CA ASP A 10 19.58 16.89 32.81
C ASP A 10 18.36 17.73 32.40
N ALA A 11 17.44 17.93 33.35
CA ALA A 11 16.16 18.58 33.11
C ALA A 11 16.25 20.10 32.87
N GLU A 12 17.20 20.79 33.51
CA GLU A 12 17.32 22.24 33.41
C GLU A 12 17.84 22.63 32.02
N THR A 13 18.89 21.97 31.57
CA THR A 13 19.46 22.13 30.23
C THR A 13 18.43 21.77 29.16
N LEU A 14 17.66 20.69 29.36
CA LEU A 14 16.60 20.29 28.43
C LEU A 14 15.51 21.34 28.30
N ARG A 15 15.02 21.89 29.43
CA ARG A 15 14.00 22.94 29.42
C ARG A 15 14.46 24.16 28.64
N LYS A 16 15.68 24.63 28.90
CA LYS A 16 16.27 25.78 28.19
C LYS A 16 16.40 25.50 26.69
N ALA A 17 16.92 24.33 26.33
CA ALA A 17 17.05 23.93 24.93
C ALA A 17 15.68 23.93 24.21
N CYS A 18 14.63 23.38 24.84
CA CYS A 18 13.29 23.40 24.24
C CYS A 18 12.71 24.81 24.12
N GLU A 19 12.99 25.71 25.10
CA GLU A 19 12.58 27.11 25.05
C GLU A 19 13.24 27.90 23.93
N ASP A 20 14.50 27.60 23.63
CA ASP A 20 15.22 28.22 22.51
C ASP A 20 14.67 27.70 21.18
N LEU A 21 14.52 26.37 21.05
CA LEU A 21 14.11 25.70 19.82
C LEU A 21 12.65 25.95 19.41
N LYS A 22 11.74 26.25 20.35
CA LYS A 22 10.31 26.43 20.05
C LYS A 22 10.00 27.63 19.13
N ASN A 23 10.92 28.59 19.05
CA ASN A 23 10.74 29.81 18.24
C ASN A 23 11.21 29.64 16.79
N GLU A 24 11.83 28.50 16.46
CA GLU A 24 12.25 28.19 15.10
C GLU A 24 11.05 27.86 14.20
N ASP A 25 11.20 28.06 12.90
CA ASP A 25 10.17 27.64 11.92
C ASP A 25 10.25 26.14 11.64
N VAL A 26 11.47 25.61 11.63
CA VAL A 26 11.78 24.22 11.30
C VAL A 26 12.93 23.72 12.17
N LEU A 27 12.95 22.42 12.45
CA LEU A 27 14.04 21.74 13.13
C LEU A 27 14.43 20.50 12.36
N GLY A 28 15.73 20.26 12.20
CA GLY A 28 16.24 18.95 11.84
C GLY A 28 15.98 17.99 13.00
N PHE A 29 15.43 16.82 12.71
CA PHE A 29 14.95 15.88 13.70
C PHE A 29 15.36 14.46 13.30
N ASP A 30 15.83 13.72 14.29
CA ASP A 30 16.24 12.32 14.14
C ASP A 30 16.07 11.59 15.47
N THR A 31 16.15 10.27 15.44
CA THR A 31 16.20 9.42 16.63
C THR A 31 17.20 8.28 16.46
N GLU A 32 17.88 7.92 17.56
CA GLU A 32 18.70 6.70 17.61
C GLU A 32 18.08 5.69 18.56
N THR A 33 18.07 4.42 18.14
CA THR A 33 17.31 3.35 18.78
C THR A 33 18.14 2.08 18.87
N THR A 34 17.86 1.25 19.87
CA THR A 34 18.62 0.00 20.06
C THR A 34 18.14 -1.15 19.17
N GLU A 35 16.96 -1.00 18.56
CA GLU A 35 16.34 -1.98 17.68
C GLU A 35 15.60 -1.26 16.54
N LEU A 36 15.05 -2.02 15.58
CA LEU A 36 14.21 -1.47 14.51
C LEU A 36 12.71 -1.37 14.88
N SER A 37 12.31 -2.02 15.97
CA SER A 37 10.93 -2.09 16.45
C SER A 37 10.81 -1.41 17.82
N PRO A 38 9.89 -0.44 17.99
CA PRO A 38 9.66 0.21 19.29
C PRO A 38 9.21 -0.74 20.39
N TYR A 39 8.64 -1.90 20.02
CA TYR A 39 8.26 -2.91 21.02
C TYR A 39 9.44 -3.67 21.57
N ASP A 40 10.55 -3.74 20.83
CA ASP A 40 11.66 -4.66 21.11
C ASP A 40 12.88 -3.95 21.68
N GLY A 41 13.06 -2.67 21.37
CA GLY A 41 14.18 -1.86 21.86
C GLY A 41 13.79 -0.67 22.73
N THR A 42 14.75 0.25 22.85
CA THR A 42 14.60 1.51 23.57
C THR A 42 14.97 2.70 22.69
N LEU A 43 14.29 3.82 22.89
CA LEU A 43 14.65 5.10 22.29
C LEU A 43 15.86 5.66 23.05
N ARG A 44 17.03 5.66 22.40
CA ARG A 44 18.31 6.05 23.02
C ARG A 44 18.50 7.56 23.00
N LEU A 45 18.37 8.16 21.82
CA LEU A 45 18.58 9.59 21.60
C LEU A 45 17.40 10.22 20.87
N VAL A 46 17.21 11.51 21.15
CA VAL A 46 16.42 12.42 20.32
C VAL A 46 17.30 13.59 19.94
N GLN A 47 17.39 13.91 18.65
CA GLN A 47 18.20 14.99 18.13
C GLN A 47 17.31 16.09 17.56
N LEU A 48 17.60 17.34 17.92
CA LEU A 48 16.92 18.52 17.38
C LEU A 48 17.96 19.56 16.95
N SER A 49 17.93 19.99 15.70
CA SER A 49 18.96 20.85 15.12
C SER A 49 18.38 22.06 14.40
N THR A 50 19.07 23.20 14.54
CA THR A 50 18.88 24.39 13.70
C THR A 50 19.78 24.38 12.46
N GLY A 51 20.50 23.28 12.22
CA GLY A 51 21.49 23.11 11.16
C GLY A 51 22.90 23.58 11.55
N LYS A 52 23.02 24.46 12.55
CA LYS A 52 24.30 24.92 13.10
C LYS A 52 24.53 24.48 14.55
N ASP A 53 23.46 24.42 15.33
CA ASP A 53 23.46 23.98 16.73
C ASP A 53 22.49 22.80 16.87
N THR A 54 23.03 21.66 17.31
CA THR A 54 22.26 20.42 17.52
C THR A 54 22.19 20.07 18.99
N LYS A 55 20.97 19.90 19.50
CA LYS A 55 20.70 19.37 20.84
C LYS A 55 20.52 17.86 20.73
N VAL A 56 21.38 17.11 21.41
CA VAL A 56 21.34 15.65 21.47
C VAL A 56 20.85 15.26 22.86
N ILE A 57 19.60 14.83 22.97
CA ILE A 57 18.97 14.45 24.24
C ILE A 57 19.18 12.96 24.47
N ASP A 58 19.94 12.60 25.50
CA ASP A 58 20.15 11.21 25.92
C ASP A 58 19.02 10.77 26.85
N LEU A 59 18.09 9.95 26.34
CA LEU A 59 16.91 9.50 27.09
C LEU A 59 17.20 8.42 28.13
N LYS A 60 18.34 7.71 28.07
CA LYS A 60 18.68 6.67 29.06
C LYS A 60 18.85 7.28 30.44
N GLN A 61 19.43 8.47 30.52
CA GLN A 61 19.62 9.20 31.78
C GLN A 61 18.27 9.60 32.40
N PHE A 62 17.29 9.98 31.58
CA PHE A 62 15.93 10.28 32.06
C PHE A 62 15.17 9.00 32.44
N ALA A 63 15.32 7.93 31.67
CA ALA A 63 14.69 6.63 31.95
C ALA A 63 15.16 6.04 33.28
N ALA A 64 16.42 6.29 33.67
CA ALA A 64 16.94 5.90 34.98
C ALA A 64 16.26 6.64 36.15
N ARG A 65 15.59 7.77 35.88
CA ARG A 65 14.91 8.61 36.88
C ARG A 65 13.38 8.46 36.87
N GLY A 66 12.81 7.78 35.87
CA GLY A 66 11.37 7.51 35.80
C GLY A 66 10.86 7.18 34.39
N ASP A 67 9.56 6.92 34.28
CA ASP A 67 8.91 6.64 33.00
C ASP A 67 8.97 7.88 32.07
N LEU A 68 9.52 7.67 30.87
CA LEU A 68 9.68 8.70 29.85
C LEU A 68 8.35 9.34 29.42
N ARG A 69 7.25 8.59 29.51
CA ARG A 69 5.90 9.04 29.13
C ARG A 69 5.30 10.03 30.13
N THR A 70 5.62 9.88 31.42
CA THR A 70 4.97 10.66 32.49
C THR A 70 5.94 11.58 33.23
N SER A 71 7.25 11.45 33.02
CA SER A 71 8.26 12.29 33.68
C SER A 71 8.04 13.76 33.38
N LYS A 72 8.01 14.60 34.42
CA LYS A 72 7.90 16.06 34.30
C LYS A 72 9.14 16.67 33.65
N GLU A 73 10.30 16.06 33.80
CA GLU A 73 11.56 16.53 33.20
C GLU A 73 11.48 16.56 31.67
N LEU A 74 10.76 15.62 31.07
CA LEU A 74 10.60 15.48 29.62
C LEU A 74 9.35 16.19 29.07
N ALA A 75 8.55 16.85 29.90
CA ALA A 75 7.36 17.57 29.43
C ALA A 75 7.69 18.62 28.35
N PRO A 76 8.74 19.46 28.49
CA PRO A 76 9.10 20.43 27.45
C PRO A 76 9.44 19.78 26.10
N LEU A 77 10.12 18.63 26.12
CA LEU A 77 10.46 17.88 24.90
C LEU A 77 9.19 17.30 24.25
N ARG A 78 8.32 16.68 25.06
CA ARG A 78 7.04 16.13 24.57
C ARG A 78 6.17 17.21 23.94
N ASP A 79 6.06 18.37 24.56
CA ASP A 79 5.28 19.51 24.05
C ASP A 79 5.85 20.03 22.73
N LEU A 80 7.18 20.18 22.62
CA LEU A 80 7.86 20.62 21.40
C LEU A 80 7.69 19.64 20.24
N LEU A 81 7.82 18.33 20.52
CA LEU A 81 7.64 17.28 19.51
C LEU A 81 6.17 17.20 19.06
N ALA A 82 5.22 17.36 19.98
CA ALA A 82 3.79 17.30 19.68
C ALA A 82 3.24 18.54 18.97
N ALA A 83 3.90 19.70 19.13
CA ALA A 83 3.48 20.94 18.51
C ALA A 83 3.51 20.84 16.97
N PRO A 84 2.56 21.45 16.25
CA PRO A 84 2.59 21.50 14.77
C PRO A 84 3.72 22.37 14.22
N LYS A 85 4.29 23.25 15.06
CA LYS A 85 5.47 24.06 14.76
C LYS A 85 6.43 24.06 15.96
N PRO A 86 7.75 24.13 15.74
CA PRO A 86 8.45 24.00 14.46
C PRO A 86 8.15 22.70 13.71
N ILE A 87 8.28 22.74 12.38
CA ILE A 87 8.15 21.53 11.54
C ILE A 87 9.40 20.67 11.76
N LYS A 88 9.21 19.40 12.13
CA LYS A 88 10.30 18.42 12.26
C LYS A 88 10.65 17.85 10.89
N ILE A 89 11.86 18.12 10.44
CA ILE A 89 12.43 17.62 9.19
C ILE A 89 13.19 16.35 9.52
N ALA A 90 12.74 15.22 8.99
CA ALA A 90 13.37 13.93 9.21
C ALA A 90 13.55 13.18 7.89
N HIS A 91 14.34 12.11 7.94
CA HIS A 91 14.44 11.14 6.86
C HIS A 91 13.76 9.85 7.29
N ASN A 92 12.65 9.46 6.63
CA ASN A 92 11.79 8.36 7.08
C ASN A 92 11.09 8.66 8.41
N ALA A 93 10.39 9.80 8.47
CA ALA A 93 9.72 10.32 9.66
C ALA A 93 8.71 9.34 10.30
N LYS A 94 8.20 8.37 9.52
CA LYS A 94 7.36 7.27 10.03
C LYS A 94 8.09 6.49 11.13
N PHE A 95 9.38 6.21 10.96
CA PHE A 95 10.19 5.48 11.94
C PHE A 95 10.22 6.24 13.25
N ASP A 96 10.68 7.48 13.22
CA ASP A 96 10.80 8.34 14.41
C ASP A 96 9.44 8.54 15.09
N ALA A 97 8.39 8.81 14.31
CA ALA A 97 7.05 8.99 14.84
C ALA A 97 6.55 7.77 15.65
N LYS A 98 6.91 6.55 15.23
CA LYS A 98 6.57 5.34 15.99
C LYS A 98 7.32 5.29 17.32
N TRP A 99 8.62 5.59 17.33
CA TRP A 99 9.44 5.61 18.54
C TRP A 99 9.01 6.70 19.52
N ILE A 100 8.73 7.91 19.04
CA ILE A 100 8.20 9.00 19.87
C ILE A 100 6.85 8.62 20.47
N SER A 101 5.93 8.07 19.65
CA SER A 101 4.62 7.66 20.16
C SER A 101 4.72 6.53 21.19
N HIS A 102 5.63 5.57 20.99
CA HIS A 102 5.77 4.44 21.90
C HIS A 102 6.54 4.80 23.18
N HIS A 103 7.64 5.57 23.13
CA HIS A 103 8.45 5.82 24.32
C HIS A 103 8.11 7.12 25.04
N LEU A 104 7.66 8.14 24.32
CA LEU A 104 7.31 9.44 24.91
C LEU A 104 5.80 9.63 25.08
N GLY A 105 4.97 8.78 24.49
CA GLY A 105 3.51 8.83 24.66
C GLY A 105 2.83 10.02 24.00
N VAL A 106 3.50 10.68 23.05
CA VAL A 106 2.96 11.80 22.27
C VAL A 106 3.08 11.54 20.77
N GLN A 107 2.19 12.13 19.98
CA GLN A 107 2.26 12.06 18.52
C GLN A 107 3.11 13.22 17.99
N LEU A 108 4.02 12.94 17.08
CA LEU A 108 4.89 13.95 16.46
C LEU A 108 4.08 14.92 15.60
N GLY A 109 3.95 16.19 16.00
CA GLY A 109 3.20 17.19 15.22
C GLY A 109 4.05 17.79 14.11
N GLY A 110 3.49 18.05 12.92
CA GLY A 110 4.16 18.81 11.84
C GLY A 110 5.48 18.19 11.35
N THR A 111 5.43 17.45 10.24
CA THR A 111 6.59 16.75 9.69
C THR A 111 6.93 17.18 8.26
N PHE A 112 8.21 17.08 7.91
CA PHE A 112 8.70 17.10 6.54
C PHE A 112 9.60 15.88 6.34
N ASP A 113 9.18 14.96 5.48
CA ASP A 113 9.92 13.71 5.26
C ASP A 113 10.75 13.78 3.97
N THR A 114 12.07 13.85 4.13
CA THR A 114 13.01 13.93 3.00
C THR A 114 13.04 12.65 2.16
N LEU A 115 12.73 11.47 2.74
CA LEU A 115 12.60 10.21 2.01
C LEU A 115 11.41 10.28 1.04
N LEU A 116 10.22 10.61 1.56
CA LEU A 116 9.00 10.69 0.75
C LEU A 116 9.12 11.77 -0.32
N ALA A 117 9.69 12.93 0.01
CA ALA A 117 9.93 13.99 -0.95
C ALA A 117 10.88 13.56 -2.08
N SER A 118 11.96 12.84 -1.73
CA SER A 118 12.91 12.30 -2.70
C SER A 118 12.24 11.29 -3.64
N GLN A 119 11.39 10.40 -3.11
CA GLN A 119 10.61 9.43 -3.91
C GLN A 119 9.64 10.12 -4.88
N LEU A 120 8.96 11.18 -4.45
CA LEU A 120 8.09 11.97 -5.33
C LEU A 120 8.88 12.62 -6.47
N ILE A 121 10.06 13.19 -6.18
CA ILE A 121 10.93 13.82 -7.17
C ILE A 121 11.48 12.79 -8.18
N ALA A 122 11.73 11.55 -7.75
CA ALA A 122 12.15 10.47 -8.64
C ALA A 122 11.11 10.11 -9.70
N ALA A 123 9.82 10.41 -9.45
CA ALA A 123 8.74 10.26 -10.41
C ALA A 123 8.69 8.85 -11.05
N GLY A 124 8.83 7.81 -10.23
CA GLY A 124 8.77 6.40 -10.68
C GLY A 124 10.06 5.83 -11.25
N ASP A 125 11.22 6.46 -10.99
CA ASP A 125 12.53 5.90 -11.30
C ASP A 125 12.93 4.82 -10.28
N ASP A 126 12.57 3.56 -10.55
CA ASP A 126 12.85 2.41 -9.67
C ASP A 126 14.36 2.15 -9.48
N GLY A 127 15.22 2.69 -10.33
CA GLY A 127 16.67 2.58 -10.21
C GLY A 127 17.25 3.54 -9.17
N ARG A 128 16.50 4.55 -8.75
CA ARG A 128 16.97 5.57 -7.82
C ARG A 128 16.85 5.08 -6.38
N ARG A 129 17.96 5.17 -5.65
CA ARG A 129 18.00 4.90 -4.21
C ARG A 129 17.65 6.15 -3.42
N HIS A 130 17.10 5.92 -2.23
CA HIS A 130 16.54 6.99 -1.40
C HIS A 130 16.99 6.93 0.06
N SER A 131 18.07 6.21 0.39
CA SER A 131 18.65 6.32 1.74
C SER A 131 19.18 7.73 1.99
N LEU A 132 19.30 8.11 3.26
CA LEU A 132 19.76 9.45 3.64
C LEU A 132 21.06 9.85 2.94
N GLY A 133 22.05 8.96 2.90
CA GLY A 133 23.31 9.20 2.20
C GLY A 133 23.15 9.44 0.68
N GLU A 134 22.28 8.68 0.01
CA GLU A 134 22.01 8.83 -1.43
C GLU A 134 21.30 10.15 -1.73
N VAL A 135 20.32 10.51 -0.90
CA VAL A 135 19.57 11.76 -1.03
C VAL A 135 20.48 12.97 -0.74
N THR A 136 21.32 12.88 0.28
CA THR A 136 22.29 13.93 0.62
C THR A 136 23.34 14.11 -0.47
N SER A 137 23.91 13.01 -0.99
CA SER A 137 24.86 13.08 -2.10
C SER A 137 24.22 13.70 -3.35
N HIS A 138 22.99 13.31 -3.68
CA HIS A 138 22.29 13.85 -4.83
C HIS A 138 21.99 15.35 -4.75
N PHE A 139 21.50 15.84 -3.60
CA PHE A 139 21.04 17.23 -3.47
C PHE A 139 22.12 18.19 -2.98
N LEU A 140 23.05 17.72 -2.15
CA LEU A 140 24.10 18.54 -1.52
C LEU A 140 25.51 18.24 -2.04
N GLY A 141 25.69 17.19 -2.87
CA GLY A 141 27.01 16.77 -3.34
C GLY A 141 27.94 16.29 -2.21
N THR A 142 27.38 15.93 -1.05
CA THR A 142 28.12 15.57 0.16
C THR A 142 27.90 14.09 0.48
N GLU A 143 28.99 13.38 0.80
CA GLU A 143 28.92 12.03 1.33
C GLU A 143 28.80 12.08 2.86
N LEU A 144 27.82 11.36 3.40
CA LEU A 144 27.69 11.18 4.85
C LEU A 144 28.56 10.02 5.32
N ASP A 145 29.17 10.21 6.48
CA ASP A 145 29.80 9.10 7.20
C ASP A 145 28.73 8.09 7.61
N LYS A 146 29.06 6.80 7.55
CA LYS A 146 28.19 5.68 7.91
C LYS A 146 28.75 4.84 9.05
N SER A 147 29.89 5.25 9.62
CA SER A 147 30.67 4.51 10.60
C SER A 147 29.84 4.09 11.82
N GLU A 148 28.98 4.96 12.34
CA GLU A 148 28.21 4.71 13.57
C GLU A 148 26.75 4.27 13.31
N GLN A 149 26.33 4.13 12.05
CA GLN A 149 24.95 3.74 11.69
C GLN A 149 24.55 2.37 12.27
N VAL A 150 25.51 1.47 12.42
CA VAL A 150 25.34 0.11 12.97
C VAL A 150 26.09 -0.07 14.29
N SER A 151 26.36 1.03 14.98
CA SER A 151 27.04 1.02 16.28
C SER A 151 26.16 0.45 17.38
N ASP A 152 26.77 0.04 18.50
CA ASP A 152 26.02 -0.40 19.67
C ASP A 152 25.45 0.81 20.42
N TRP A 153 24.20 1.14 20.10
CA TRP A 153 23.44 2.19 20.78
C TRP A 153 23.00 1.80 22.20
N ASN A 154 23.12 0.52 22.59
CA ASN A 154 22.78 0.05 23.93
C ASN A 154 23.91 0.27 24.96
N ALA A 155 25.09 0.71 24.49
CA ALA A 155 26.26 0.96 25.32
C ALA A 155 25.94 1.80 26.58
N PRO A 156 26.55 1.50 27.75
CA PRO A 156 26.42 2.28 28.98
C PRO A 156 26.62 3.78 28.75
N GLU A 157 27.70 4.13 28.07
CA GLU A 157 28.09 5.48 27.68
C GLU A 157 28.31 5.49 26.16
N LEU A 158 27.91 6.58 25.50
CA LEU A 158 28.13 6.74 24.07
C LEU A 158 29.50 7.37 23.82
N SER A 159 30.16 6.95 22.75
CA SER A 159 31.40 7.58 22.31
C SER A 159 31.15 8.99 21.78
N GLN A 160 32.19 9.82 21.73
CA GLN A 160 32.12 11.12 21.08
C GLN A 160 31.73 11.00 19.60
N SER A 161 32.20 9.96 18.91
CA SER A 161 31.88 9.72 17.49
C SER A 161 30.40 9.41 17.27
N GLN A 162 29.78 8.62 18.16
CA GLN A 162 28.34 8.32 18.10
C GLN A 162 27.50 9.59 18.29
N ILE A 163 27.84 10.42 19.27
CA ILE A 163 27.13 11.68 19.54
C ILE A 163 27.29 12.65 18.36
N GLU A 164 28.49 12.74 17.80
CA GLU A 164 28.77 13.58 16.64
C GLU A 164 28.04 13.10 15.37
N TYR A 165 28.00 11.78 15.14
CA TYR A 165 27.24 11.16 14.05
C TYR A 165 25.75 11.53 14.14
N ALA A 166 25.13 11.26 15.30
CA ALA A 166 23.75 11.62 15.60
C ALA A 166 23.48 13.11 15.37
N ALA A 167 24.38 13.98 15.84
CA ALA A 167 24.23 15.42 15.69
C ALA A 167 24.30 15.87 14.22
N ARG A 168 25.13 15.20 13.41
CA ARG A 168 25.33 15.48 11.98
C ARG A 168 24.12 15.08 11.14
N ASP A 169 23.49 13.94 11.42
CA ASP A 169 22.32 13.49 10.68
C ASP A 169 21.15 14.48 10.84
N ALA A 170 20.84 14.89 12.07
CA ALA A 170 19.84 15.92 12.33
C ALA A 170 20.22 17.29 11.72
N ALA A 171 21.48 17.72 11.81
CA ALA A 171 21.92 19.00 11.24
C ALA A 171 21.80 19.05 9.71
N THR A 172 22.05 17.93 9.04
CA THR A 172 21.98 17.80 7.57
C THR A 172 20.56 18.02 7.05
N MET A 173 19.53 17.78 7.86
CA MET A 173 18.13 17.90 7.46
C MET A 173 17.75 19.32 6.99
N ILE A 174 18.33 20.37 7.60
CA ILE A 174 18.02 21.76 7.25
C ILE A 174 18.43 22.09 5.80
N PRO A 175 19.74 22.05 5.42
CA PRO A 175 20.15 22.37 4.06
C PRO A 175 19.56 21.39 3.03
N LEU A 176 19.35 20.12 3.43
CA LEU A 176 18.74 19.14 2.55
C LEU A 176 17.30 19.52 2.19
N ARG A 177 16.49 19.92 3.18
CA ARG A 177 15.12 20.39 2.93
C ARG A 177 15.09 21.58 2.00
N GLU A 178 16.00 22.55 2.14
CA GLU A 178 16.01 23.74 1.27
C GLU A 178 16.09 23.34 -0.21
N LYS A 179 17.04 22.46 -0.56
CA LYS A 179 17.19 21.94 -1.93
C LYS A 179 16.03 21.08 -2.39
N ILE A 180 15.49 20.25 -1.50
CA ILE A 180 14.30 19.45 -1.82
C ILE A 180 13.09 20.36 -2.08
N VAL A 181 12.89 21.42 -1.28
CA VAL A 181 11.76 22.35 -1.44
C VAL A 181 11.87 23.14 -2.74
N GLU A 182 13.06 23.62 -3.09
CA GLU A 182 13.32 24.22 -4.41
C GLU A 182 12.86 23.28 -5.53
N ARG A 183 13.24 22.00 -5.43
CA ARG A 183 12.90 20.99 -6.44
C ARG A 183 11.41 20.63 -6.46
N LEU A 184 10.79 20.45 -5.30
CA LEU A 184 9.35 20.18 -5.19
C LEU A 184 8.51 21.31 -5.81
N LYS A 185 8.93 22.58 -5.64
CA LYS A 185 8.28 23.72 -6.29
C LYS A 185 8.45 23.67 -7.81
N ALA A 186 9.69 23.45 -8.28
CA ALA A 186 9.99 23.40 -9.72
C ALA A 186 9.24 22.28 -10.45
N ASP A 187 9.03 21.12 -9.82
CA ASP A 187 8.30 19.98 -10.41
C ASP A 187 6.78 20.00 -10.13
N GLU A 188 6.27 21.05 -9.45
CA GLU A 188 4.87 21.22 -9.03
C GLU A 188 4.35 20.10 -8.09
N LEU A 189 5.21 19.61 -7.21
CA LEU A 189 4.95 18.48 -6.31
C LEU A 189 4.54 18.90 -4.88
N VAL A 190 4.45 20.21 -4.59
CA VAL A 190 4.22 20.70 -3.22
C VAL A 190 2.92 20.16 -2.59
N LYS A 191 1.82 20.13 -3.36
CA LYS A 191 0.52 19.66 -2.86
C LYS A 191 0.56 18.17 -2.51
N VAL A 192 1.09 17.33 -3.39
CA VAL A 192 1.25 15.90 -3.11
C VAL A 192 2.27 15.63 -2.00
N ALA A 193 3.35 16.40 -1.92
CA ALA A 193 4.32 16.27 -0.82
C ALA A 193 3.67 16.56 0.55
N LYS A 194 2.87 17.63 0.65
CA LYS A 194 2.10 17.90 1.86
C LYS A 194 1.16 16.73 2.21
N LEU A 195 0.43 16.20 1.23
CA LEU A 195 -0.45 15.05 1.43
C LEU A 195 0.32 13.83 1.99
N GLU A 196 1.52 13.57 1.46
CA GLU A 196 2.36 12.49 1.98
C GLU A 196 2.80 12.75 3.42
N PHE A 197 3.24 13.97 3.76
CA PHE A 197 3.68 14.29 5.11
C PHE A 197 2.52 14.21 6.12
N ASP A 198 1.34 14.70 5.74
CA ASP A 198 0.12 14.63 6.53
C ASP A 198 -0.34 13.17 6.81
N CYS A 199 0.07 12.23 5.95
CA CYS A 199 -0.26 10.81 6.06
C CYS A 199 0.75 10.01 6.90
N VAL A 200 1.90 10.58 7.29
CA VAL A 200 2.93 9.88 8.07
C VAL A 200 2.39 9.36 9.40
N LEU A 201 1.71 10.22 10.17
CA LEU A 201 1.18 9.85 11.48
C LEU A 201 0.09 8.76 11.44
N PRO A 202 -0.95 8.86 10.58
CA PRO A 202 -1.93 7.78 10.43
C PRO A 202 -1.27 6.41 10.20
N ILE A 203 -0.24 6.35 9.35
CA ILE A 203 0.45 5.09 9.02
C ILE A 203 1.33 4.62 10.17
N ALA A 204 2.08 5.51 10.81
CA ALA A 204 2.87 5.18 12.00
C ALA A 204 1.98 4.59 13.11
N GLN A 205 0.82 5.20 13.36
CA GLN A 205 -0.15 4.71 14.35
C GLN A 205 -0.76 3.38 13.93
N MET A 206 -1.10 3.19 12.66
CA MET A 206 -1.61 1.91 12.15
C MET A 206 -0.61 0.77 12.40
N GLU A 207 0.66 0.99 12.07
CA GLU A 207 1.72 -0.01 12.31
C GLU A 207 1.91 -0.31 13.80
N LEU A 208 1.82 0.71 14.66
CA LEU A 208 1.86 0.50 16.12
C LEU A 208 0.61 -0.24 16.62
N ASN A 209 -0.58 0.07 16.12
CA ASN A 209 -1.79 -0.64 16.55
C ASN A 209 -1.72 -2.13 16.18
N GLY A 210 -1.22 -2.43 14.98
CA GLY A 210 -1.15 -3.79 14.44
C GLY A 210 -2.53 -4.40 14.19
N PHE A 211 -2.55 -5.54 13.51
CA PHE A 211 -3.78 -6.27 13.20
C PHE A 211 -3.80 -7.62 13.91
N TYR A 212 -4.90 -7.91 14.61
CA TYR A 212 -5.03 -9.14 15.37
C TYR A 212 -5.38 -10.33 14.44
N LEU A 213 -4.61 -11.40 14.58
CA LEU A 213 -4.81 -12.68 13.89
C LEU A 213 -5.07 -13.78 14.93
N ASP A 214 -6.21 -14.46 14.80
CA ASP A 214 -6.56 -15.61 15.61
C ASP A 214 -5.75 -16.84 15.16
N ALA A 215 -4.67 -17.12 15.89
CA ALA A 215 -3.75 -18.21 15.56
C ALA A 215 -4.41 -19.60 15.59
N ALA A 216 -5.44 -19.80 16.42
CA ALA A 216 -6.15 -21.08 16.49
C ALA A 216 -7.02 -21.29 15.25
N ARG A 217 -7.80 -20.27 14.87
CA ARG A 217 -8.61 -20.31 13.64
C ARG A 217 -7.73 -20.43 12.39
N TRP A 218 -6.57 -19.77 12.37
CA TRP A 218 -5.65 -19.88 11.25
C TRP A 218 -5.15 -21.32 11.07
N ARG A 219 -4.69 -21.97 12.17
CA ARG A 219 -4.27 -23.37 12.12
C ARG A 219 -5.39 -24.30 11.69
N GLU A 220 -6.61 -24.09 12.20
CA GLU A 220 -7.78 -24.86 11.77
C GLU A 220 -8.01 -24.75 10.27
N GLN A 221 -7.90 -23.55 9.70
CA GLN A 221 -8.04 -23.36 8.26
C GLN A 221 -6.91 -23.99 7.47
N LEU A 222 -5.67 -23.91 7.95
CA LEU A 222 -4.55 -24.60 7.31
C LEU A 222 -4.78 -26.11 7.26
N GLU A 223 -5.27 -26.72 8.33
CA GLU A 223 -5.59 -28.16 8.34
C GLU A 223 -6.70 -28.50 7.34
N ARG A 224 -7.76 -27.69 7.26
CA ARG A 224 -8.83 -27.87 6.25
C ARG A 224 -8.28 -27.79 4.82
N VAL A 225 -7.41 -26.82 4.56
CA VAL A 225 -6.80 -26.61 3.24
C VAL A 225 -5.82 -27.73 2.91
N LYS A 226 -5.01 -28.22 3.86
CA LYS A 226 -4.14 -29.39 3.71
C LYS A 226 -4.95 -30.65 3.35
N VAL A 227 -6.04 -30.93 4.05
CA VAL A 227 -6.94 -32.05 3.73
C VAL A 227 -7.52 -31.92 2.31
N SER A 228 -7.97 -30.73 1.94
CA SER A 228 -8.45 -30.45 0.58
C SER A 228 -7.34 -30.65 -0.47
N GLN A 229 -6.12 -30.20 -0.16
CA GLN A 229 -4.96 -30.37 -1.04
C GLN A 229 -4.68 -31.84 -1.31
N THR A 230 -4.64 -32.67 -0.27
CA THR A 230 -4.42 -34.13 -0.40
C THR A 230 -5.49 -34.77 -1.27
N LYS A 231 -6.76 -34.40 -1.09
CA LYS A 231 -7.87 -34.91 -1.91
C LYS A 231 -7.72 -34.51 -3.38
N VAL A 232 -7.51 -33.22 -3.65
CA VAL A 232 -7.36 -32.69 -5.01
C VAL A 232 -6.11 -33.26 -5.69
N ALA A 233 -5.01 -33.42 -4.95
CA ALA A 233 -3.79 -34.05 -5.43
C ALA A 233 -4.03 -35.50 -5.84
N LEU A 234 -4.75 -36.28 -5.03
CA LEU A 234 -5.07 -37.67 -5.34
C LEU A 234 -5.96 -37.79 -6.60
N GLU A 235 -6.99 -36.96 -6.71
CA GLU A 235 -7.84 -36.89 -7.90
C GLU A 235 -7.02 -36.53 -9.14
N LEU A 236 -6.13 -35.53 -9.03
CA LEU A 236 -5.26 -35.12 -10.12
C LEU A 236 -4.27 -36.21 -10.54
N GLN A 237 -3.65 -36.90 -9.57
CA GLN A 237 -2.78 -38.04 -9.82
C GLN A 237 -3.50 -39.12 -10.62
N GLN A 238 -4.73 -39.49 -10.21
CA GLN A 238 -5.53 -40.49 -10.90
C GLN A 238 -5.84 -40.08 -12.34
N MET A 239 -6.21 -38.82 -12.56
CA MET A 239 -6.49 -38.29 -13.90
C MET A 239 -5.26 -38.28 -14.80
N LEU A 240 -4.10 -37.89 -14.26
CA LEU A 240 -2.85 -37.86 -15.02
C LEU A 240 -2.30 -39.27 -15.27
N ALA A 241 -2.41 -40.17 -14.30
CA ALA A 241 -1.98 -41.57 -14.42
C ALA A 241 -2.75 -42.34 -15.50
N ALA A 242 -4.04 -42.02 -15.73
CA ALA A 242 -4.82 -42.59 -16.82
C ALA A 242 -4.20 -42.32 -18.21
N GLY A 243 -3.49 -41.21 -18.39
CA GLY A 243 -2.77 -40.90 -19.63
C GLY A 243 -1.42 -41.59 -19.75
N VAL A 244 -0.77 -41.86 -18.62
CA VAL A 244 0.51 -42.59 -18.58
C VAL A 244 0.32 -44.09 -18.80
N ALA A 245 -0.81 -44.65 -18.38
CA ALA A 245 -1.17 -46.05 -18.65
C ALA A 245 -1.32 -46.37 -20.15
N GLN A 246 -1.59 -45.38 -21.01
CA GLN A 246 -1.55 -45.55 -22.47
C GLN A 246 -0.13 -45.50 -23.07
N ALA A 247 0.86 -44.97 -22.33
CA ALA A 247 2.23 -44.78 -22.81
C ALA A 247 3.23 -45.83 -22.26
N SER A 248 2.89 -46.56 -21.20
CA SER A 248 3.81 -47.50 -20.53
C SER A 248 3.17 -48.89 -20.34
N LEU A 249 3.73 -49.90 -21.01
CA LEU A 249 3.44 -51.33 -20.78
C LEU A 249 4.03 -51.86 -19.45
N PHE A 250 4.74 -51.02 -18.68
CA PHE A 250 5.44 -51.40 -17.46
C PHE A 250 5.33 -50.32 -16.37
N GLY A 251 4.27 -50.41 -15.54
CA GLY A 251 4.23 -49.80 -14.21
C GLY A 251 3.75 -48.35 -14.11
N PHE A 252 2.92 -48.10 -13.09
CA PHE A 252 2.47 -46.77 -12.67
C PHE A 252 3.66 -45.90 -12.26
N THR A 253 3.83 -44.75 -12.89
CA THR A 253 4.78 -43.71 -12.44
C THR A 253 3.99 -42.62 -11.74
N GLU A 254 4.28 -42.40 -10.45
CA GLU A 254 3.72 -41.31 -9.68
C GLU A 254 4.30 -39.98 -10.19
N ILE A 255 3.43 -39.05 -10.60
CA ILE A 255 3.86 -37.79 -11.23
C ILE A 255 4.16 -36.79 -10.14
N ASN A 256 5.33 -36.17 -10.11
CA ASN A 256 5.56 -35.03 -9.21
C ASN A 256 4.71 -33.83 -9.68
N LEU A 257 3.61 -33.54 -8.97
CA LEU A 257 2.67 -32.47 -9.31
C LEU A 257 3.27 -31.05 -9.19
N ASP A 258 4.37 -30.91 -8.45
CA ASP A 258 5.13 -29.66 -8.35
C ASP A 258 6.12 -29.49 -9.52
N SER A 259 6.39 -30.57 -10.28
CA SER A 259 7.26 -30.52 -11.46
C SER A 259 6.49 -30.06 -12.69
N GLN A 260 6.75 -28.84 -13.14
CA GLN A 260 6.15 -28.30 -14.36
C GLN A 260 6.39 -29.21 -15.58
N THR A 261 7.58 -29.80 -15.71
CA THR A 261 7.94 -30.67 -16.83
C THR A 261 7.09 -31.94 -16.82
N GLN A 262 7.05 -32.66 -15.69
CA GLN A 262 6.30 -33.92 -15.61
C GLN A 262 4.79 -33.71 -15.79
N VAL A 263 4.24 -32.62 -15.22
CA VAL A 263 2.83 -32.26 -15.43
C VAL A 263 2.55 -31.91 -16.89
N THR A 264 3.45 -31.19 -17.56
CA THR A 264 3.29 -30.83 -18.98
C THR A 264 3.29 -32.07 -19.86
N ASP A 265 4.21 -33.01 -19.61
CA ASP A 265 4.32 -34.24 -20.38
C ASP A 265 3.10 -35.15 -20.17
N ALA A 266 2.63 -35.29 -18.93
CA ALA A 266 1.42 -36.05 -18.62
C ALA A 266 0.16 -35.46 -19.28
N LEU A 267 0.01 -34.13 -19.30
CA LEU A 267 -1.08 -33.46 -20.01
C LEU A 267 -1.00 -33.68 -21.52
N LYS A 268 0.20 -33.61 -22.12
CA LYS A 268 0.40 -33.89 -23.55
C LYS A 268 0.04 -35.33 -23.90
N ASN A 269 0.42 -36.29 -23.05
CA ASN A 269 0.07 -37.71 -23.23
C ASN A 269 -1.44 -37.94 -23.19
N LEU A 270 -2.19 -37.13 -22.45
CA LEU A 270 -3.66 -37.10 -22.44
C LEU A 270 -4.28 -36.40 -23.65
N GLY A 271 -3.48 -35.93 -24.61
CA GLY A 271 -3.96 -35.21 -25.79
C GLY A 271 -4.38 -33.77 -25.53
N VAL A 272 -3.99 -33.19 -24.39
CA VAL A 272 -4.24 -31.77 -24.09
C VAL A 272 -3.28 -30.91 -24.94
N PRO A 273 -3.77 -29.92 -25.70
CA PRO A 273 -2.92 -29.00 -26.47
C PRO A 273 -2.27 -27.98 -25.53
N VAL A 274 -1.28 -28.42 -24.76
CA VAL A 274 -0.61 -27.59 -23.76
C VAL A 274 0.20 -26.48 -24.46
N PRO A 275 0.01 -25.20 -24.09
CA PRO A 275 0.83 -24.08 -24.58
C PRO A 275 2.30 -24.23 -24.17
N GLU A 276 3.20 -23.41 -24.75
CA GLU A 276 4.63 -23.40 -24.40
C GLU A 276 4.91 -23.23 -22.89
N THR A 277 3.99 -22.59 -22.15
CA THR A 277 4.06 -22.52 -20.68
C THR A 277 2.74 -22.93 -20.04
N THR A 278 2.80 -23.51 -18.84
CA THR A 278 1.60 -23.94 -18.08
C THR A 278 1.09 -22.84 -17.15
N ARG A 279 1.25 -21.56 -17.51
CA ARG A 279 0.74 -20.45 -16.70
C ARG A 279 -0.79 -20.53 -16.62
N GLY A 280 -1.35 -20.22 -15.45
CA GLY A 280 -2.78 -20.40 -15.17
C GLY A 280 -3.71 -19.80 -16.22
N TRP A 281 -3.42 -18.57 -16.68
CA TRP A 281 -4.22 -17.88 -17.70
C TRP A 281 -4.14 -18.50 -19.11
N GLN A 282 -3.10 -19.27 -19.43
CA GLN A 282 -3.00 -19.99 -20.71
C GLN A 282 -3.71 -21.35 -20.66
N LEU A 283 -3.75 -21.96 -19.47
CA LEU A 283 -4.44 -23.23 -19.24
C LEU A 283 -5.94 -23.06 -19.00
N GLN A 284 -6.37 -21.93 -18.44
CA GLN A 284 -7.76 -21.70 -18.04
C GLN A 284 -8.79 -21.86 -19.17
N PRO A 285 -8.52 -21.42 -20.43
CA PRO A 285 -9.44 -21.69 -21.54
C PRO A 285 -9.64 -23.17 -21.83
N LEU A 286 -8.62 -24.01 -21.57
CA LEU A 286 -8.66 -25.45 -21.81
C LEU A 286 -9.43 -26.21 -20.73
N ALA A 287 -9.72 -25.59 -19.58
CA ALA A 287 -10.40 -26.27 -18.47
C ALA A 287 -11.85 -26.68 -18.81
N ALA A 288 -12.49 -26.03 -19.78
CA ALA A 288 -13.83 -26.39 -20.25
C ALA A 288 -13.83 -27.71 -21.02
N ASP A 289 -12.82 -27.93 -21.87
CA ASP A 289 -12.73 -29.11 -22.73
C ASP A 289 -11.93 -30.26 -22.08
N TYR A 290 -11.05 -29.93 -21.13
CA TYR A 290 -10.13 -30.87 -20.48
C TYR A 290 -10.27 -30.79 -18.94
N PRO A 291 -11.08 -31.66 -18.33
CA PRO A 291 -11.31 -31.65 -16.87
C PRO A 291 -10.02 -31.74 -16.03
N VAL A 292 -9.00 -32.45 -16.53
CA VAL A 292 -7.69 -32.58 -15.88
C VAL A 292 -6.99 -31.23 -15.72
N VAL A 293 -7.19 -30.30 -16.65
CA VAL A 293 -6.64 -28.95 -16.58
C VAL A 293 -7.35 -28.14 -15.49
N GLY A 294 -8.67 -28.25 -15.38
CA GLY A 294 -9.43 -27.65 -14.28
C GLY A 294 -8.94 -28.14 -12.91
N LYS A 295 -8.73 -29.45 -12.77
CA LYS A 295 -8.23 -30.06 -11.54
C LYS A 295 -6.78 -29.64 -11.21
N LEU A 296 -5.91 -29.51 -12.22
CA LEU A 296 -4.56 -28.98 -12.04
C LEU A 296 -4.56 -27.52 -11.56
N LEU A 297 -5.44 -26.69 -12.12
CA LEU A 297 -5.59 -25.30 -11.69
C LEU A 297 -6.08 -25.20 -10.25
N GLU A 298 -7.04 -26.06 -9.87
CA GLU A 298 -7.50 -26.20 -8.49
C GLU A 298 -6.34 -26.58 -7.54
N TYR A 299 -5.60 -27.64 -7.86
CA TYR A 299 -4.44 -28.08 -7.08
C TYR A 299 -3.42 -26.97 -6.88
N ARG A 300 -3.04 -26.29 -7.97
CA ARG A 300 -2.07 -25.17 -7.92
C ARG A 300 -2.60 -23.98 -7.13
N GLY A 301 -3.91 -23.73 -7.17
CA GLY A 301 -4.56 -22.71 -6.34
C GLY A 301 -4.37 -23.01 -4.86
N VAL A 302 -4.74 -24.22 -4.44
CA VAL A 302 -4.62 -24.68 -3.04
C VAL A 302 -3.15 -24.69 -2.58
N ALA A 303 -2.23 -25.24 -3.40
CA ALA A 303 -0.80 -25.30 -3.08
C ALA A 303 -0.19 -23.89 -2.93
N LYS A 304 -0.59 -22.94 -3.79
CA LYS A 304 -0.14 -21.55 -3.70
C LYS A 304 -0.64 -20.86 -2.42
N SER A 305 -1.89 -21.10 -2.02
CA SER A 305 -2.44 -20.54 -0.78
C SER A 305 -1.66 -21.03 0.45
N LEU A 306 -1.29 -22.31 0.49
CA LEU A 306 -0.45 -22.88 1.57
C LEU A 306 0.99 -22.36 1.56
N SER A 307 1.61 -22.19 0.40
CA SER A 307 3.00 -21.71 0.33
C SER A 307 3.13 -20.22 0.59
N SER A 308 2.14 -19.42 0.16
CA SER A 308 2.14 -17.96 0.33
C SER A 308 1.61 -17.52 1.70
N PHE A 309 0.68 -18.27 2.27
CA PHE A 309 -0.04 -17.95 3.51
C PHE A 309 -0.17 -19.18 4.41
N GLY A 310 0.95 -19.88 4.61
CA GLY A 310 1.05 -21.05 5.48
C GLY A 310 1.23 -20.71 6.96
N GLU A 311 1.93 -21.57 7.69
CA GLU A 311 2.19 -21.37 9.12
C GLU A 311 3.11 -20.17 9.40
N ASN A 312 3.98 -19.80 8.46
CA ASN A 312 4.96 -18.70 8.61
C ASN A 312 4.32 -17.35 8.96
N ILE A 313 3.04 -17.12 8.66
CA ILE A 313 2.37 -15.87 9.06
C ILE A 313 2.27 -15.74 10.59
N LEU A 314 2.18 -16.87 11.29
CA LEU A 314 2.05 -16.92 12.75
C LEU A 314 3.34 -16.45 13.44
N ASP A 315 4.49 -16.58 12.78
CA ASP A 315 5.79 -16.09 13.27
C ASP A 315 5.85 -14.56 13.31
N PHE A 316 4.97 -13.87 12.58
CA PHE A 316 4.85 -12.41 12.60
C PHE A 316 3.95 -11.88 13.73
N ILE A 317 3.33 -12.76 14.52
CA ILE A 317 2.59 -12.33 15.71
C ILE A 317 3.61 -11.89 16.75
N ASN A 318 3.63 -10.59 17.07
CA ASN A 318 4.55 -10.07 18.08
C ASN A 318 4.13 -10.60 19.46
N PRO A 319 5.05 -11.20 20.24
CA PRO A 319 4.72 -11.84 21.51
C PRO A 319 4.29 -10.86 22.61
N LYS A 320 4.67 -9.58 22.53
CA LYS A 320 4.32 -8.55 23.52
C LYS A 320 2.92 -7.98 23.29
N THR A 321 2.49 -7.87 22.03
CA THR A 321 1.20 -7.28 21.67
C THR A 321 0.14 -8.32 21.30
N GLY A 322 0.55 -9.52 20.90
CA GLY A 322 -0.33 -10.53 20.32
C GLY A 322 -0.87 -10.18 18.94
N ARG A 323 -0.23 -9.23 18.22
CA ARG A 323 -0.71 -8.68 16.95
C ARG A 323 0.38 -8.70 15.87
N ILE A 324 -0.03 -8.62 14.61
CA ILE A 324 0.88 -8.48 13.47
C ILE A 324 1.09 -6.99 13.18
N HIS A 325 2.36 -6.57 13.16
CA HIS A 325 2.76 -5.18 12.89
C HIS A 325 3.47 -5.10 11.53
N ALA A 326 2.71 -5.21 10.45
CA ALA A 326 3.25 -5.22 9.10
C ALA A 326 3.90 -3.86 8.73
N ASP A 327 4.93 -3.89 7.89
CA ASP A 327 5.63 -2.70 7.41
C ASP A 327 5.00 -2.19 6.11
N PHE A 328 4.48 -0.97 6.14
CA PHE A 328 3.88 -0.26 5.02
C PHE A 328 4.85 0.77 4.45
N ARG A 329 5.20 0.61 3.17
CA ARG A 329 5.87 1.66 2.40
C ARG A 329 4.81 2.55 1.79
N GLN A 330 4.80 3.82 2.21
CA GLN A 330 3.78 4.79 1.82
C GLN A 330 3.79 5.12 0.33
N ILE A 331 4.97 5.16 -0.29
CA ILE A 331 5.16 5.20 -1.74
C ILE A 331 5.84 3.88 -2.13
N GLY A 332 5.04 2.83 -2.24
CA GLY A 332 5.51 1.48 -2.57
C GLY A 332 5.55 1.20 -4.07
N ALA A 333 4.72 1.91 -4.84
CA ALA A 333 4.68 1.84 -6.30
C ALA A 333 4.83 3.24 -6.92
N PRO A 334 5.25 3.37 -8.20
CA PRO A 334 5.32 4.64 -8.91
C PRO A 334 4.02 5.45 -8.93
N THR A 335 2.87 4.77 -8.83
CA THR A 335 1.55 5.40 -8.74
C THR A 335 1.30 6.06 -7.37
N GLY A 336 2.15 5.84 -6.37
CA GLY A 336 1.94 6.32 -5.00
C GLY A 336 1.11 5.38 -4.14
N ARG A 337 0.72 4.20 -4.63
CA ARG A 337 0.05 3.17 -3.81
C ARG A 337 0.99 2.65 -2.72
N PHE A 338 0.39 2.27 -1.59
CA PHE A 338 1.07 1.55 -0.53
C PHE A 338 1.58 0.19 -1.02
N SER A 339 2.71 -0.25 -0.50
CA SER A 339 3.11 -1.66 -0.52
C SER A 339 3.32 -2.15 0.91
N CYS A 340 3.09 -3.43 1.16
CA CYS A 340 3.19 -4.02 2.48
C CYS A 340 4.18 -5.19 2.50
N SER A 341 4.90 -5.35 3.61
CA SER A 341 5.84 -6.46 3.83
C SER A 341 5.93 -6.85 5.31
N LYS A 342 6.51 -8.02 5.58
CA LYS A 342 6.76 -8.56 6.94
C LYS A 342 5.52 -8.60 7.88
N PRO A 343 4.42 -9.31 7.52
CA PRO A 343 4.14 -10.00 6.26
C PRO A 343 3.34 -9.11 5.30
N ASN A 344 3.20 -9.51 4.04
CA ASN A 344 2.40 -8.76 3.07
C ASN A 344 0.89 -9.01 3.29
N ILE A 345 0.28 -8.29 4.24
CA ILE A 345 -1.14 -8.46 4.58
C ILE A 345 -2.10 -7.95 3.48
N GLN A 346 -1.61 -7.20 2.50
CA GLN A 346 -2.40 -6.80 1.32
C GLN A 346 -2.68 -7.97 0.37
N GLN A 347 -1.89 -9.05 0.44
CA GLN A 347 -2.06 -10.22 -0.44
C GLN A 347 -2.86 -11.36 0.20
N ILE A 348 -3.33 -11.19 1.45
CA ILE A 348 -4.21 -12.18 2.09
C ILE A 348 -5.39 -12.49 1.15
N PRO A 349 -5.64 -13.77 0.83
CA PRO A 349 -6.68 -14.15 -0.12
C PRO A 349 -8.03 -13.49 0.21
N HIS A 350 -8.80 -13.15 -0.82
CA HIS A 350 -10.15 -12.60 -0.64
C HIS A 350 -11.16 -13.62 -0.09
N GLU A 351 -10.78 -14.89 -0.05
CA GLU A 351 -11.56 -15.99 0.52
C GLU A 351 -11.87 -15.71 2.00
N GLU A 352 -13.16 -15.77 2.34
CA GLU A 352 -13.67 -15.49 3.68
C GLU A 352 -12.97 -16.33 4.75
N ASN A 353 -12.63 -17.59 4.43
CA ASN A 353 -11.95 -18.51 5.33
C ASN A 353 -10.59 -18.00 5.85
N TYR A 354 -9.84 -17.24 5.05
CA TYR A 354 -8.57 -16.66 5.51
C TYR A 354 -8.78 -15.33 6.22
N ARG A 355 -9.60 -14.44 5.64
CA ARG A 355 -9.80 -13.11 6.23
C ARG A 355 -10.52 -13.14 7.57
N ARG A 356 -11.45 -14.08 7.79
CA ARG A 356 -12.14 -14.26 9.08
C ARG A 356 -11.24 -14.62 10.27
N CYS A 357 -10.02 -15.05 10.01
CA CYS A 357 -9.03 -15.27 11.06
C CYS A 357 -8.51 -13.95 11.63
N PHE A 358 -8.57 -12.87 10.85
CA PHE A 358 -8.34 -11.52 11.35
C PHE A 358 -9.63 -11.01 11.98
N ARG A 359 -9.58 -10.65 13.25
CA ARG A 359 -10.77 -10.34 14.05
C ARG A 359 -10.55 -9.23 15.04
N ALA A 360 -11.63 -8.62 15.49
CA ALA A 360 -11.58 -7.77 16.67
C ALA A 360 -11.37 -8.63 17.92
N PRO A 361 -10.56 -8.16 18.89
CA PRO A 361 -10.53 -8.70 20.24
C PRO A 361 -11.91 -8.64 20.91
N GLU A 362 -12.07 -9.40 21.99
CA GLU A 362 -13.31 -9.38 22.79
C GLU A 362 -13.65 -7.95 23.27
N GLY A 363 -14.93 -7.59 23.22
CA GLY A 363 -15.42 -6.24 23.57
C GLY A 363 -15.22 -5.19 22.47
N ARG A 364 -14.55 -5.52 21.37
CA ARG A 364 -14.29 -4.62 20.23
C ARG A 364 -14.94 -5.12 18.95
N LYS A 365 -15.06 -4.24 17.96
CA LYS A 365 -15.58 -4.52 16.61
C LYS A 365 -14.62 -3.99 15.55
N LEU A 366 -14.60 -4.65 14.40
CA LEU A 366 -14.01 -4.13 13.18
C LEU A 366 -15.05 -3.31 12.42
N ILE A 367 -14.61 -2.18 11.89
CA ILE A 367 -15.34 -1.33 10.97
C ILE A 367 -14.55 -1.36 9.66
N ILE A 368 -15.15 -1.97 8.64
CA ILE A 368 -14.54 -2.22 7.34
C ILE A 368 -15.24 -1.29 6.35
N ALA A 369 -14.49 -0.36 5.76
CA ALA A 369 -15.03 0.59 4.79
C ALA A 369 -14.23 0.54 3.50
N ASP A 370 -14.91 0.58 2.36
CA ASP A 370 -14.30 0.48 1.05
C ASP A 370 -14.94 1.44 0.07
N TYR A 371 -14.14 2.06 -0.79
CA TYR A 371 -14.72 2.92 -1.80
C TYR A 371 -15.42 2.09 -2.89
N SER A 372 -16.69 2.38 -3.15
CA SER A 372 -17.42 1.70 -4.21
C SER A 372 -16.96 2.19 -5.59
N GLN A 373 -16.00 1.46 -6.18
CA GLN A 373 -15.49 1.66 -7.54
C GLN A 373 -14.81 3.04 -7.75
N VAL A 374 -13.98 3.48 -6.80
CA VAL A 374 -13.36 4.83 -6.84
C VAL A 374 -12.62 5.13 -8.14
N GLU A 375 -11.92 4.15 -8.72
CA GLU A 375 -11.19 4.35 -9.97
C GLU A 375 -12.10 4.65 -11.16
N LEU A 376 -13.29 4.06 -11.21
CA LEU A 376 -14.28 4.38 -12.24
C LEU A 376 -14.84 5.79 -12.02
N ARG A 377 -15.07 6.20 -10.78
CA ARG A 377 -15.53 7.55 -10.45
C ARG A 377 -14.50 8.62 -10.79
N ILE A 378 -13.21 8.35 -10.55
CA ILE A 378 -12.09 9.19 -10.98
C ILE A 378 -12.07 9.30 -12.51
N LEU A 379 -12.25 8.17 -13.22
CA LEU A 379 -12.31 8.20 -14.68
C LEU A 379 -13.51 9.02 -15.20
N ALA A 380 -14.66 8.96 -14.53
CA ALA A 380 -15.80 9.82 -14.84
C ALA A 380 -15.45 11.31 -14.71
N GLU A 381 -14.79 11.69 -13.62
CA GLU A 381 -14.31 13.05 -13.38
C GLU A 381 -13.35 13.52 -14.48
N PHE A 382 -12.36 12.70 -14.81
CA PHE A 382 -11.30 13.07 -15.76
C PHE A 382 -11.78 13.11 -17.20
N SER A 383 -12.59 12.13 -17.61
CA SER A 383 -13.12 12.05 -18.97
C SER A 383 -14.23 13.06 -19.24
N LYS A 384 -14.95 13.48 -18.20
CA LYS A 384 -16.13 14.36 -18.29
C LYS A 384 -17.18 13.83 -19.28
N ASP A 385 -17.23 12.51 -19.47
CA ASP A 385 -18.17 11.88 -20.38
C ASP A 385 -19.58 11.87 -19.75
N GLN A 386 -20.52 12.57 -20.37
CA GLN A 386 -21.85 12.75 -19.79
C GLN A 386 -22.64 11.44 -19.68
N ASN A 387 -22.48 10.51 -20.61
CA ASN A 387 -23.16 9.21 -20.54
C ASN A 387 -22.60 8.38 -19.39
N PHE A 388 -21.28 8.42 -19.21
CA PHE A 388 -20.59 7.74 -18.12
C PHE A 388 -20.95 8.33 -16.76
N ILE A 389 -21.00 9.66 -16.65
CA ILE A 389 -21.44 10.39 -15.44
C ILE A 389 -22.90 10.04 -15.12
N ASN A 390 -23.80 10.11 -16.10
CA ASN A 390 -25.22 9.81 -15.91
C ASN A 390 -25.45 8.38 -15.41
N ALA A 391 -24.64 7.42 -15.87
CA ALA A 391 -24.70 6.04 -15.40
C ALA A 391 -24.42 5.93 -13.88
N PHE A 392 -23.54 6.77 -13.31
CA PHE A 392 -23.32 6.83 -11.87
C PHE A 392 -24.38 7.64 -11.11
N VAL A 393 -24.86 8.74 -11.68
CA VAL A 393 -25.83 9.64 -11.03
C VAL A 393 -27.23 9.03 -10.95
N SER A 394 -27.61 8.19 -11.92
CA SER A 394 -28.91 7.50 -11.93
C SER A 394 -29.17 6.64 -10.69
N GLY A 395 -28.13 6.25 -9.96
CA GLY A 395 -28.22 5.36 -8.80
C GLY A 395 -28.39 3.88 -9.17
N GLU A 396 -28.56 3.55 -10.46
CA GLU A 396 -28.56 2.19 -10.98
C GLU A 396 -27.18 1.55 -10.87
N ASP A 397 -27.14 0.22 -10.87
CA ASP A 397 -25.87 -0.51 -10.88
C ASP A 397 -25.11 -0.25 -12.19
N PHE A 398 -23.99 0.46 -12.09
CA PHE A 398 -23.18 0.88 -13.24
C PHE A 398 -22.83 -0.27 -14.20
N HIS A 399 -22.53 -1.46 -13.67
CA HIS A 399 -22.21 -2.63 -14.50
C HIS A 399 -23.44 -3.16 -15.25
N THR A 400 -24.61 -3.10 -14.64
CA THR A 400 -25.89 -3.49 -15.24
C THR A 400 -26.27 -2.52 -16.36
N THR A 401 -26.15 -1.21 -16.14
CA THR A 401 -26.37 -0.20 -17.18
C THR A 401 -25.40 -0.39 -18.35
N ALA A 402 -24.12 -0.64 -18.07
CA ALA A 402 -23.12 -0.94 -19.10
C ALA A 402 -23.44 -2.25 -19.84
N ALA A 403 -23.87 -3.30 -19.13
CA ALA A 403 -24.27 -4.57 -19.72
C ALA A 403 -25.48 -4.42 -20.65
N ALA A 404 -26.52 -3.71 -20.20
CA ALA A 404 -27.72 -3.42 -20.97
C ALA A 404 -27.38 -2.78 -22.33
N GLN A 405 -26.47 -1.80 -22.32
CA GLN A 405 -26.01 -1.13 -23.54
C GLN A 405 -25.15 -2.04 -24.43
N VAL A 406 -24.21 -2.78 -23.85
CA VAL A 406 -23.29 -3.66 -24.61
C VAL A 406 -24.04 -4.84 -25.27
N PHE A 407 -24.99 -5.44 -24.55
CA PHE A 407 -25.78 -6.57 -25.02
C PHE A 407 -27.08 -6.14 -25.72
N ASN A 408 -27.37 -4.84 -25.76
CA ASN A 408 -28.59 -4.27 -26.33
C ASN A 408 -29.87 -4.92 -25.77
N VAL A 409 -29.93 -5.01 -24.44
CA VAL A 409 -31.08 -5.52 -23.66
C VAL A 409 -31.54 -4.44 -22.69
N LYS A 410 -32.76 -4.57 -22.16
CA LYS A 410 -33.22 -3.68 -21.09
C LYS A 410 -32.46 -3.98 -19.78
N PRO A 411 -32.21 -3.00 -18.90
CA PRO A 411 -31.53 -3.21 -17.61
C PRO A 411 -32.14 -4.35 -16.77
N GLU A 412 -33.47 -4.49 -16.78
CA GLU A 412 -34.18 -5.52 -16.01
C GLU A 412 -34.00 -6.94 -16.60
N ALA A 413 -33.56 -7.04 -17.85
CA ALA A 413 -33.29 -8.29 -18.54
C ALA A 413 -31.80 -8.70 -18.49
N VAL A 414 -30.95 -7.91 -17.83
CA VAL A 414 -29.53 -8.21 -17.70
C VAL A 414 -29.34 -9.41 -16.77
N THR A 415 -28.69 -10.45 -17.29
CA THR A 415 -28.36 -11.64 -16.49
C THR A 415 -27.14 -11.39 -15.59
N ALA A 416 -26.97 -12.21 -14.55
CA ALA A 416 -25.80 -12.16 -13.67
C ALA A 416 -24.48 -12.33 -14.45
N ASP A 417 -24.47 -13.19 -15.48
CA ASP A 417 -23.32 -13.41 -16.36
C ASP A 417 -23.01 -12.20 -17.22
N GLN A 418 -24.05 -11.54 -17.77
CA GLN A 418 -23.89 -10.30 -18.55
C GLN A 418 -23.36 -9.16 -17.68
N ARG A 419 -23.86 -9.03 -16.44
CA ARG A 419 -23.34 -8.06 -15.47
C ARG A 419 -21.87 -8.35 -15.12
N SER A 420 -21.53 -9.62 -14.85
CA SER A 420 -20.16 -10.05 -14.58
C SER A 420 -19.22 -9.79 -15.76
N PHE A 421 -19.69 -10.01 -16.98
CA PHE A 421 -18.99 -9.67 -18.20
C PHE A 421 -18.73 -8.17 -18.32
N ALA A 422 -19.75 -7.33 -18.13
CA ALA A 422 -19.61 -5.88 -18.18
C ALA A 422 -18.69 -5.35 -17.08
N LYS A 423 -18.70 -5.96 -15.89
CA LYS A 423 -17.72 -5.68 -14.83
C LYS A 423 -16.29 -5.91 -15.33
N ARG A 424 -16.00 -7.09 -15.91
CA ARG A 424 -14.68 -7.39 -16.49
C ARG A 424 -14.30 -6.44 -17.62
N LEU A 425 -15.26 -6.07 -18.47
CA LEU A 425 -15.07 -5.07 -19.53
C LEU A 425 -14.71 -3.71 -18.96
N ASN A 426 -15.48 -3.18 -18.01
CA ASN A 426 -15.26 -1.85 -17.44
C ASN A 426 -13.87 -1.77 -16.82
N PHE A 427 -13.50 -2.74 -15.96
CA PHE A 427 -12.14 -2.79 -15.40
C PHE A 427 -11.08 -2.95 -16.50
N GLY A 428 -11.28 -3.83 -17.48
CA GLY A 428 -10.34 -4.01 -18.60
C GLY A 428 -10.12 -2.74 -19.42
N VAL A 429 -11.20 -2.03 -19.77
CA VAL A 429 -11.13 -0.79 -20.55
C VAL A 429 -10.46 0.32 -19.76
N VAL A 430 -10.78 0.45 -18.46
CA VAL A 430 -10.14 1.41 -17.54
C VAL A 430 -8.64 1.18 -17.45
N TYR A 431 -8.18 -0.08 -17.49
CA TYR A 431 -6.77 -0.42 -17.47
C TYR A 431 -6.10 -0.47 -18.85
N GLY A 432 -6.78 0.01 -19.89
CA GLY A 432 -6.24 0.12 -21.25
C GLY A 432 -5.93 -1.23 -21.90
N ILE A 433 -6.68 -2.30 -21.58
CA ILE A 433 -6.48 -3.58 -22.27
C ILE A 433 -6.92 -3.46 -23.74
N GLY A 434 -6.15 -4.08 -24.64
CA GLY A 434 -6.53 -4.22 -26.05
C GLY A 434 -7.54 -5.34 -26.28
N SER A 435 -8.17 -5.34 -27.45
CA SER A 435 -9.19 -6.32 -27.86
C SER A 435 -8.71 -7.77 -27.77
N GLN A 436 -7.47 -8.04 -28.14
CA GLN A 436 -6.87 -9.37 -28.03
C GLN A 436 -6.82 -9.89 -26.59
N ARG A 437 -6.43 -9.03 -25.64
CA ARG A 437 -6.39 -9.41 -24.21
C ARG A 437 -7.79 -9.53 -23.64
N PHE A 438 -8.71 -8.66 -24.07
CA PHE A 438 -10.11 -8.74 -23.68
C PHE A 438 -10.77 -10.04 -24.16
N ALA A 439 -10.53 -10.44 -25.41
CA ALA A 439 -10.97 -11.70 -25.98
C ALA A 439 -10.50 -12.89 -25.13
N MET A 440 -9.20 -12.94 -24.80
CA MET A 440 -8.63 -13.99 -23.93
C MET A 440 -9.26 -14.02 -22.54
N MET A 441 -9.46 -12.86 -21.91
CA MET A 441 -10.05 -12.76 -20.56
C MET A 441 -11.53 -13.16 -20.51
N THR A 442 -12.22 -13.10 -21.65
CA THR A 442 -13.67 -13.33 -21.72
C THR A 442 -14.05 -14.60 -22.47
N GLY A 443 -13.07 -15.29 -23.08
CA GLY A 443 -13.32 -16.47 -23.91
C GLY A 443 -13.97 -16.15 -25.26
N LEU A 444 -14.03 -14.87 -25.65
CA LEU A 444 -14.62 -14.44 -26.93
C LEU A 444 -13.60 -14.53 -28.07
N SER A 445 -14.10 -14.57 -29.31
CA SER A 445 -13.24 -14.36 -30.48
C SER A 445 -12.75 -12.91 -30.53
N GLN A 446 -11.57 -12.70 -31.12
CA GLN A 446 -10.98 -11.37 -31.23
C GLN A 446 -11.89 -10.37 -31.97
N THR A 447 -12.56 -10.82 -33.03
CA THR A 447 -13.49 -9.99 -33.82
C THR A 447 -14.70 -9.54 -33.02
N VAL A 448 -15.27 -10.42 -32.18
CA VAL A 448 -16.38 -10.06 -31.29
C VAL A 448 -15.91 -9.09 -30.20
N ALA A 449 -14.73 -9.32 -29.62
CA ALA A 449 -14.14 -8.41 -28.64
C ALA A 449 -13.90 -6.99 -29.21
N GLU A 450 -13.40 -6.90 -30.45
CA GLU A 450 -13.21 -5.62 -31.16
C GLU A 450 -14.53 -4.88 -31.38
N ASP A 451 -15.57 -5.58 -31.81
CA ASP A 451 -16.90 -4.99 -32.01
C ASP A 451 -17.52 -4.46 -30.71
N ILE A 452 -17.41 -5.23 -29.62
CA ILE A 452 -17.87 -4.82 -28.29
C ILE A 452 -17.14 -3.56 -27.81
N MET A 453 -15.80 -3.54 -27.92
CA MET A 453 -15.02 -2.36 -27.54
C MET A 453 -15.37 -1.14 -28.40
N ARG A 454 -15.59 -1.33 -29.71
CA ARG A 454 -16.01 -0.24 -30.61
C ARG A 454 -17.35 0.35 -30.18
N ARG A 455 -18.34 -0.48 -29.87
CA ARG A 455 -19.66 -0.03 -29.37
C ARG A 455 -19.56 0.66 -28.01
N TYR A 456 -18.74 0.15 -27.11
CA TYR A 456 -18.47 0.74 -25.80
C TYR A 456 -17.91 2.17 -25.96
N PHE A 457 -16.85 2.36 -26.73
CA PHE A 457 -16.24 3.69 -26.93
C PHE A 457 -17.10 4.63 -27.79
N ALA A 458 -17.94 4.10 -28.68
CA ALA A 458 -18.93 4.90 -29.40
C ALA A 458 -20.01 5.48 -28.47
N THR A 459 -20.30 4.78 -27.36
CA THR A 459 -21.24 5.20 -26.31
C THR A 459 -20.59 6.18 -25.34
N TYR A 460 -19.35 5.90 -24.92
CA TYR A 460 -18.56 6.72 -23.99
C TYR A 460 -17.42 7.45 -24.71
N ARG A 461 -17.78 8.42 -25.57
CA ARG A 461 -16.84 9.11 -26.46
C ARG A 461 -15.83 9.99 -25.73
N GLY A 462 -16.26 10.68 -24.68
CA GLY A 462 -15.38 11.51 -23.84
C GLY A 462 -14.34 10.65 -23.11
N LEU A 463 -14.73 9.44 -22.70
CA LEU A 463 -13.83 8.46 -22.11
C LEU A 463 -12.79 7.97 -23.12
N ASP A 464 -13.19 7.60 -24.34
CA ASP A 464 -12.24 7.21 -25.40
C ASP A 464 -11.26 8.35 -25.72
N ALA A 465 -11.78 9.57 -25.90
CA ALA A 465 -10.97 10.74 -26.19
C ALA A 465 -9.92 10.99 -25.08
N TRP A 466 -10.33 10.91 -23.81
CA TRP A 466 -9.42 11.08 -22.68
C TRP A 466 -8.35 9.99 -22.62
N LEU A 467 -8.70 8.71 -22.81
CA LEU A 467 -7.72 7.61 -22.81
C LEU A 467 -6.70 7.73 -23.95
N ARG A 468 -7.14 8.18 -25.13
CA ARG A 468 -6.23 8.45 -26.26
C ARG A 468 -5.32 9.63 -25.97
N ASP A 469 -5.84 10.70 -25.37
CA ASP A 469 -5.03 11.85 -24.98
C ASP A 469 -3.98 11.49 -23.92
N ALA A 470 -4.35 10.72 -22.89
CA ALA A 470 -3.42 10.22 -21.88
C ALA A 470 -2.29 9.38 -22.51
N ALA A 471 -2.61 8.52 -23.48
CA ALA A 471 -1.60 7.76 -24.22
C ALA A 471 -0.68 8.64 -25.06
N ARG A 472 -1.25 9.67 -25.71
CA ARG A 472 -0.52 10.64 -26.53
C ARG A 472 0.46 11.45 -25.69
N LYS A 473 0.05 11.88 -24.49
CA LYS A 473 0.91 12.61 -23.54
C LYS A 473 2.13 11.79 -23.10
N VAL A 474 2.02 10.46 -22.97
CA VAL A 474 3.20 9.61 -22.74
C VAL A 474 4.21 9.75 -23.87
N SER A 475 3.75 9.82 -25.12
CA SER A 475 4.62 9.94 -26.29
C SER A 475 5.25 11.34 -26.40
N THR A 476 4.48 12.40 -26.13
CA THR A 476 4.92 13.79 -26.33
C THR A 476 5.62 14.40 -25.12
N GLU A 477 5.14 14.10 -23.91
CA GLU A 477 5.59 14.71 -22.65
C GLU A 477 6.41 13.75 -21.79
N ARG A 478 6.39 12.44 -22.12
CA ARG A 478 7.08 11.38 -21.36
C ARG A 478 6.71 11.39 -19.87
N ALA A 479 5.49 11.81 -19.54
CA ALA A 479 5.00 11.87 -18.16
C ALA A 479 3.49 11.67 -18.06
N ALA A 480 3.03 11.30 -16.86
CA ALA A 480 1.63 11.29 -16.45
C ALA A 480 1.51 11.87 -15.03
N ARG A 481 0.38 12.51 -14.73
CA ARG A 481 0.15 13.19 -13.45
C ARG A 481 -1.25 12.96 -12.89
N THR A 482 -1.35 12.93 -11.55
CA THR A 482 -2.63 12.99 -10.81
C THR A 482 -3.09 14.44 -10.65
N ALA A 483 -4.36 14.67 -10.28
CA ALA A 483 -4.88 16.01 -10.00
C ALA A 483 -4.23 16.65 -8.74
N THR A 484 -3.68 15.83 -7.85
CA THR A 484 -2.89 16.29 -6.69
C THR A 484 -1.48 16.75 -7.09
N GLY A 485 -1.02 16.39 -8.30
CA GLY A 485 0.29 16.77 -8.84
C GLY A 485 1.32 15.64 -8.86
N ARG A 486 1.03 14.46 -8.29
CA ARG A 486 1.93 13.30 -8.33
C ARG A 486 2.31 12.99 -9.77
N MET A 487 3.58 12.74 -10.04
CA MET A 487 4.09 12.52 -11.39
C MET A 487 4.76 11.15 -11.51
N MET A 488 4.57 10.52 -12.67
CA MET A 488 5.41 9.43 -13.16
C MET A 488 6.05 9.85 -14.49
N ARG A 489 7.36 9.64 -14.65
CA ARG A 489 8.09 9.86 -15.90
C ARG A 489 8.35 8.52 -16.59
N PHE A 490 8.25 8.52 -17.92
CA PHE A 490 8.41 7.33 -18.75
C PHE A 490 9.71 7.40 -19.54
N ARG A 491 10.57 6.41 -19.34
CA ARG A 491 11.80 6.22 -20.12
C ARG A 491 11.68 4.93 -20.92
N PHE A 492 11.71 5.04 -22.24
CA PHE A 492 11.65 3.90 -23.16
C PHE A 492 12.33 4.29 -24.48
N ASP A 493 12.94 3.29 -25.11
CA ASP A 493 13.38 3.38 -26.50
C ASP A 493 12.15 3.41 -27.42
N GLU A 494 12.14 4.33 -28.40
CA GLU A 494 11.05 4.46 -29.36
C GLU A 494 11.00 3.30 -30.37
N GLU A 495 12.14 2.66 -30.61
CA GLU A 495 12.22 1.49 -31.49
C GLU A 495 11.68 0.22 -30.82
N ASP A 496 11.70 0.16 -29.48
CA ASP A 496 11.07 -0.91 -28.71
C ASP A 496 9.56 -0.70 -28.59
N ARG A 497 8.84 -1.22 -29.59
CA ARG A 497 7.36 -1.23 -29.63
C ARG A 497 6.71 -1.83 -28.38
N LYS A 498 7.35 -2.80 -27.72
CA LYS A 498 6.81 -3.44 -26.50
C LYS A 498 6.94 -2.49 -25.32
N ALA A 499 8.12 -1.88 -25.13
CA ALA A 499 8.35 -0.88 -24.09
C ALA A 499 7.45 0.34 -24.28
N PHE A 500 7.33 0.85 -25.51
CA PHE A 500 6.41 1.93 -25.86
C PHE A 500 4.96 1.61 -25.49
N SER A 501 4.46 0.45 -25.89
CA SER A 501 3.09 0.01 -25.61
C SER A 501 2.83 -0.21 -24.11
N LEU A 502 3.85 -0.62 -23.35
CA LEU A 502 3.78 -0.70 -21.90
C LEU A 502 3.70 0.70 -21.26
N ALA A 503 4.53 1.64 -21.70
CA ALA A 503 4.52 3.01 -21.21
C ALA A 503 3.17 3.69 -21.47
N GLN A 504 2.58 3.54 -22.67
CA GLN A 504 1.26 4.09 -22.97
C GLN A 504 0.16 3.52 -22.08
N ARG A 505 0.19 2.21 -21.79
CA ARG A 505 -0.76 1.60 -20.84
C ARG A 505 -0.58 2.16 -19.44
N ASN A 506 0.66 2.25 -18.97
CA ASN A 506 0.95 2.79 -17.65
C ASN A 506 0.55 4.26 -17.53
N GLY A 507 0.73 5.09 -18.57
CA GLY A 507 0.32 6.49 -18.54
C GLY A 507 -1.19 6.72 -18.59
N LYS A 508 -1.98 5.79 -19.15
CA LYS A 508 -3.44 5.80 -18.98
C LYS A 508 -3.84 5.49 -17.54
N ASN A 509 -3.17 4.50 -16.93
CA ASN A 509 -3.56 3.97 -15.62
C ASN A 509 -3.06 4.84 -14.46
N MET A 510 -1.88 5.44 -14.60
CA MET A 510 -1.20 6.15 -13.52
C MET A 510 -2.02 7.32 -12.97
N PRO A 511 -2.64 8.20 -13.78
CA PRO A 511 -3.50 9.27 -13.26
C PRO A 511 -4.67 8.73 -12.42
N ILE A 512 -5.25 7.59 -12.81
CA ILE A 512 -6.41 7.00 -12.14
C ILE A 512 -5.99 6.33 -10.82
N GLN A 513 -5.04 5.40 -10.89
CA GLN A 513 -4.57 4.65 -9.74
C GLN A 513 -3.87 5.55 -8.72
N GLY A 514 -3.11 6.52 -9.20
CA GLY A 514 -2.44 7.48 -8.34
C GLY A 514 -3.40 8.45 -7.68
N GLN A 515 -4.46 8.88 -8.37
CA GLN A 515 -5.49 9.71 -7.75
C GLN A 515 -6.27 8.92 -6.69
N SER A 516 -6.54 7.64 -6.91
CA SER A 516 -7.13 6.75 -5.90
C SER A 516 -6.22 6.63 -4.66
N ALA A 517 -4.91 6.47 -4.86
CA ALA A 517 -3.95 6.45 -3.75
C ALA A 517 -3.90 7.79 -2.99
N ASP A 518 -3.97 8.92 -3.70
CA ASP A 518 -3.99 10.25 -3.10
C ASP A 518 -5.27 10.46 -2.26
N ILE A 519 -6.43 10.06 -2.78
CA ILE A 519 -7.72 10.11 -2.06
C ILE A 519 -7.69 9.25 -0.80
N LEU A 520 -7.14 8.03 -0.87
CA LEU A 520 -7.00 7.17 0.31
C LEU A 520 -6.13 7.85 1.38
N LYS A 521 -4.97 8.39 1.02
CA LYS A 521 -4.07 9.10 1.97
C LYS A 521 -4.75 10.29 2.61
N ARG A 522 -5.56 11.02 1.83
CA ARG A 522 -6.36 12.14 2.35
C ARG A 522 -7.41 11.65 3.34
N ALA A 523 -8.08 10.54 3.05
CA ALA A 523 -9.06 9.93 3.96
C ALA A 523 -8.40 9.47 5.27
N LEU A 524 -7.22 8.86 5.21
CA LEU A 524 -6.47 8.42 6.39
C LEU A 524 -6.10 9.60 7.30
N HIS A 525 -5.66 10.71 6.72
CA HIS A 525 -5.37 11.92 7.49
C HIS A 525 -6.64 12.50 8.15
N LEU A 526 -7.74 12.65 7.40
CA LEU A 526 -9.01 13.15 7.94
C LEU A 526 -9.59 12.22 9.02
N LEU A 527 -9.46 10.91 8.83
CA LEU A 527 -9.88 9.91 9.80
C LEU A 527 -9.10 10.05 11.10
N HIS A 528 -7.78 10.17 11.01
CA HIS A 528 -6.89 10.29 12.16
C HIS A 528 -7.28 11.44 13.09
N GLU A 529 -7.61 12.60 12.53
CA GLU A 529 -8.13 13.74 13.30
C GLU A 529 -9.49 13.45 13.92
N LYS A 530 -10.41 12.83 13.17
CA LYS A 530 -11.79 12.56 13.62
C LYS A 530 -11.90 11.49 14.72
N ILE A 531 -10.95 10.56 14.80
CA ILE A 531 -10.95 9.48 15.80
C ILE A 531 -10.07 9.78 17.02
N ALA A 532 -9.37 10.92 17.04
CA ALA A 532 -8.57 11.35 18.18
C ALA A 532 -9.44 11.41 19.46
N GLY A 533 -8.92 10.85 20.56
CA GLY A 533 -9.62 10.80 21.85
C GLY A 533 -10.74 9.73 21.95
N THR A 534 -10.99 8.93 20.92
CA THR A 534 -11.96 7.83 20.93
C THR A 534 -11.27 6.47 21.20
N SER A 535 -12.05 5.38 21.28
CA SER A 535 -11.52 4.01 21.29
C SER A 535 -11.08 3.51 19.90
N ALA A 536 -11.46 4.20 18.82
CA ALA A 536 -11.22 3.75 17.45
C ALA A 536 -9.74 3.83 17.06
N ARG A 537 -9.24 2.79 16.40
CA ARG A 537 -7.85 2.62 15.98
C ARG A 537 -7.81 2.12 14.55
N LEU A 538 -7.09 2.82 13.67
CA LEU A 538 -6.75 2.30 12.35
C LEU A 538 -5.84 1.08 12.52
N VAL A 539 -6.22 -0.07 11.98
CA VAL A 539 -5.46 -1.34 12.16
C VAL A 539 -4.91 -1.90 10.86
N ASN A 540 -5.54 -1.60 9.72
CA ASN A 540 -5.07 -2.08 8.43
C ASN A 540 -5.66 -1.26 7.25
N ILE A 541 -4.97 -1.29 6.11
CA ILE A 541 -5.44 -0.80 4.81
C ILE A 541 -5.13 -1.81 3.72
N VAL A 542 -6.09 -2.07 2.83
CA VAL A 542 -5.92 -3.02 1.72
C VAL A 542 -6.54 -2.42 0.46
N HIS A 543 -5.70 -2.08 -0.52
CA HIS A 543 -6.12 -1.34 -1.71
C HIS A 543 -6.82 -0.01 -1.34
N ASP A 544 -8.11 0.11 -1.55
CA ASP A 544 -9.00 1.23 -1.23
C ASP A 544 -9.89 0.99 0.01
N GLU A 545 -9.66 -0.13 0.70
CA GLU A 545 -10.33 -0.53 1.93
C GLU A 545 -9.57 -0.04 3.17
N ILE A 546 -10.28 0.56 4.13
CA ILE A 546 -9.79 0.98 5.43
C ILE A 546 -10.45 0.12 6.51
N ILE A 547 -9.64 -0.40 7.43
CA ILE A 547 -10.11 -1.25 8.54
C ILE A 547 -9.75 -0.57 9.86
N VAL A 548 -10.78 -0.26 10.63
CA VAL A 548 -10.71 0.35 11.96
C VAL A 548 -11.20 -0.66 13.00
N GLU A 549 -10.59 -0.64 14.19
CA GLU A 549 -11.02 -1.41 15.35
C GLU A 549 -11.46 -0.44 16.45
N ALA A 550 -12.65 -0.60 17.02
CA ALA A 550 -13.19 0.25 18.09
C ALA A 550 -13.90 -0.57 19.16
N ASP A 551 -14.10 0.01 20.35
CA ASP A 551 -14.96 -0.62 21.37
C ASP A 551 -16.38 -0.81 20.81
N ALA A 552 -17.04 -1.91 21.17
CA ALA A 552 -18.35 -2.24 20.62
C ALA A 552 -19.40 -1.14 20.86
N SER A 553 -19.29 -0.41 21.98
CA SER A 553 -20.15 0.73 22.31
C SER A 553 -19.92 1.96 21.41
N GLU A 554 -18.76 2.07 20.76
CA GLU A 554 -18.40 3.20 19.88
C GLU A 554 -18.40 2.82 18.39
N ALA A 555 -18.67 1.56 18.04
CA ALA A 555 -18.52 1.04 16.68
C ALA A 555 -19.34 1.81 15.63
N GLU A 556 -20.60 2.16 15.93
CA GLU A 556 -21.47 2.95 15.05
C GLU A 556 -20.93 4.38 14.85
N SER A 557 -20.42 5.00 15.93
CA SER A 557 -19.80 6.33 15.83
C SER A 557 -18.50 6.28 15.02
N ALA A 558 -17.71 5.22 15.17
CA ALA A 558 -16.50 5.01 14.39
C ALA A 558 -16.81 4.79 12.90
N ALA A 559 -17.88 4.04 12.59
CA ALA A 559 -18.37 3.83 11.23
C ALA A 559 -18.78 5.15 10.57
N ASP A 560 -19.59 5.98 11.23
CA ASP A 560 -19.99 7.29 10.72
C ASP A 560 -18.79 8.22 10.48
N LYS A 561 -17.82 8.25 11.41
CA LYS A 561 -16.59 9.04 11.26
C LYS A 561 -15.74 8.57 10.07
N LEU A 562 -15.64 7.25 9.88
CA LEU A 562 -14.89 6.64 8.79
C LEU A 562 -15.53 6.93 7.43
N GLU A 563 -16.84 6.71 7.31
CA GLU A 563 -17.59 7.01 6.09
C GLU A 563 -17.42 8.49 5.70
N LYS A 564 -17.67 9.41 6.65
CA LYS A 564 -17.54 10.84 6.41
C LYS A 564 -16.12 11.26 6.02
N ALA A 565 -15.09 10.66 6.63
CA ALA A 565 -13.70 10.95 6.28
C ALA A 565 -13.37 10.53 4.84
N MET A 566 -13.82 9.33 4.45
CA MET A 566 -13.63 8.79 3.11
C MET A 566 -14.43 9.58 2.06
N CYS A 567 -15.72 9.83 2.30
CA CYS A 567 -16.54 10.63 1.38
C CYS A 567 -15.94 12.04 1.19
N ALA A 568 -15.59 12.75 2.28
CA ALA A 568 -15.01 14.08 2.19
C ALA A 568 -13.68 14.09 1.40
N ALA A 569 -12.81 13.09 1.61
CA ALA A 569 -11.56 12.97 0.87
C ALA A 569 -11.79 12.71 -0.62
N GLY A 570 -12.77 11.88 -0.98
CA GLY A 570 -13.12 11.63 -2.37
C GLY A 570 -13.72 12.86 -3.06
N GLU A 571 -14.61 13.57 -2.36
CA GLU A 571 -15.33 14.75 -2.87
C GLU A 571 -14.42 15.95 -3.16
N GLU A 572 -13.25 16.03 -2.51
CA GLU A 572 -12.20 17.01 -2.86
C GLU A 572 -11.70 16.88 -4.31
N TYR A 573 -11.84 15.70 -4.92
CA TYR A 573 -11.31 15.39 -6.25
C TYR A 573 -12.36 14.90 -7.23
N ILE A 574 -13.49 14.37 -6.76
CA ILE A 574 -14.57 13.80 -7.56
C ILE A 574 -15.82 14.63 -7.29
N THR A 575 -16.20 15.47 -8.26
CA THR A 575 -17.30 16.43 -8.12
C THR A 575 -18.46 16.13 -9.07
N LYS A 576 -18.21 15.36 -10.12
CA LYS A 576 -19.21 15.06 -11.17
C LYS A 576 -20.08 13.84 -10.87
N VAL A 577 -19.60 12.94 -10.02
CA VAL A 577 -20.33 11.73 -9.61
C VAL A 577 -20.27 11.60 -8.09
N PRO A 578 -21.31 11.06 -7.44
CA PRO A 578 -21.31 10.92 -5.99
C PRO A 578 -20.18 9.97 -5.54
N VAL A 579 -19.48 10.29 -4.46
CA VAL A 579 -18.59 9.34 -3.80
C VAL A 579 -19.43 8.42 -2.94
N LYS A 580 -19.15 7.11 -3.01
CA LYS A 580 -19.85 6.10 -2.21
C LYS A 580 -18.83 5.23 -1.49
N VAL A 581 -19.15 4.90 -0.24
CA VAL A 581 -18.33 4.08 0.64
C VAL A 581 -19.24 3.02 1.24
N ASP A 582 -18.88 1.76 1.09
CA ASP A 582 -19.60 0.65 1.70
C ASP A 582 -18.98 0.34 3.06
N VAL A 583 -19.75 0.52 4.14
CA VAL A 583 -19.28 0.31 5.52
C VAL A 583 -19.96 -0.88 6.15
N LYS A 584 -19.18 -1.73 6.84
CA LYS A 584 -19.68 -2.87 7.61
C LYS A 584 -19.02 -2.93 8.98
N ILE A 585 -19.84 -3.14 10.00
CA ILE A 585 -19.39 -3.48 11.36
C ILE A 585 -19.43 -4.99 11.51
N SER A 586 -18.32 -5.58 11.98
CA SER A 586 -18.16 -7.04 12.06
C SER A 586 -17.23 -7.44 13.20
N ASP A 587 -17.35 -8.68 13.68
CA ASP A 587 -16.37 -9.28 14.60
C ASP A 587 -15.09 -9.71 13.89
N GLU A 588 -15.17 -9.97 12.59
CA GLU A 588 -14.08 -10.50 11.76
C GLU A 588 -13.97 -9.79 10.43
N TRP A 589 -12.80 -9.86 9.78
CA TRP A 589 -12.55 -9.20 8.49
C TRP A 589 -13.27 -9.96 7.37
N ALA A 590 -14.59 -9.79 7.29
CA ALA A 590 -15.45 -10.39 6.28
C ALA A 590 -16.51 -9.36 5.88
N LYS A 591 -16.58 -9.06 4.57
CA LYS A 591 -17.60 -8.18 3.99
C LYS A 591 -18.93 -8.89 3.81
#